data_AF-A0A1S1J254-F1
#
_entry.id   AF-A0A1S1J254-F1
#
_cell.length_a   1.000
_cell.length_b   1.000
_cell.length_c   1.000
_cell.angle_alpha   90.00
_cell.angle_beta   90.00
_cell.angle_gamma   90.00
#
_symmetry.space_group_name_H-M   'P 1'
#
loop_
_entity.id
_entity.type
_entity.pdbx_description
1 polymer ?
#
loop_
_entity_poly.entity_id
_entity_poly.type
_entity_poly.pdbx_seq_one_letter_code
_entity_poly.pdbx_strand_id
1 'polypeptide(L)'
;MNREKELLLLTENAEDSIILDLYNRAYSNLEKLNEKVDKYSIYLILVILFFFISSNLEIDTLQIGPVAIKNTSIVTIILPVLYFSFIFTIISMSMYKSELYFGIKKLGKKIYNNDYNCPNIYDHQNNFIDRISLPFSYSSFGKQMIVKEGGIASVIFGLAVLSPVILIFLALFGIAFLMLRDLWLVHYSTTLGKISFWVSIWMILFIIYIIKTWIKLLDGENLNI
;
A
#
# COMPACT_ATOMS: atom_id res chain seq x y z
N MET A 1 -15.15 -2.13 -20.47
CA MET A 1 -16.54 -2.12 -19.97
C MET A 1 -16.49 -1.57 -18.54
N ASN A 2 -17.42 -0.71 -18.11
CA ASN A 2 -17.35 -0.07 -16.79
C ASN A 2 -17.64 -1.10 -15.67
N ARG A 3 -16.73 -1.29 -14.72
CA ARG A 3 -16.82 -2.23 -13.58
C ARG A 3 -18.17 -2.20 -12.84
N GLU A 4 -18.80 -1.03 -12.78
CA GLU A 4 -20.11 -0.86 -12.15
C GLU A 4 -21.23 -1.56 -12.94
N LYS A 5 -21.15 -1.54 -14.28
CA LYS A 5 -22.12 -2.22 -15.15
C LYS A 5 -22.01 -3.74 -15.04
N GLU A 6 -20.80 -4.28 -14.95
CA GLU A 6 -20.59 -5.73 -14.76
C GLU A 6 -21.19 -6.23 -13.45
N LEU A 7 -20.94 -5.51 -12.35
CA LEU A 7 -21.51 -5.86 -11.05
C LEU A 7 -23.03 -5.68 -11.00
N LEU A 8 -23.57 -4.63 -11.64
CA LEU A 8 -25.03 -4.46 -11.74
C LEU A 8 -25.68 -5.62 -12.49
N LEU A 9 -25.14 -6.00 -13.65
CA LEU A 9 -25.62 -7.14 -14.43
C LEU A 9 -25.57 -8.45 -13.64
N LEU A 10 -24.52 -8.67 -12.85
CA LEU A 10 -24.43 -9.83 -11.95
C LEU A 10 -25.50 -9.78 -10.85
N THR A 11 -25.68 -8.61 -10.22
CA THR A 11 -26.64 -8.48 -9.12
C THR A 11 -28.09 -8.53 -9.58
N GLU A 12 -28.42 -8.17 -10.81
CA GLU A 12 -29.81 -8.21 -11.31
C GLU A 12 -30.22 -9.61 -11.76
N ASN A 13 -29.28 -10.44 -12.22
CA ASN A 13 -29.56 -11.73 -12.84
C ASN A 13 -29.26 -12.96 -11.95
N ALA A 14 -28.58 -12.78 -10.81
CA ALA A 14 -28.20 -13.88 -9.92
C ALA A 14 -29.19 -14.07 -8.76
N GLU A 15 -29.34 -15.33 -8.34
CA GLU A 15 -30.07 -15.70 -7.11
C GLU A 15 -29.43 -15.08 -5.86
N ASP A 16 -30.24 -14.74 -4.87
CA ASP A 16 -29.77 -14.08 -3.64
C ASP A 16 -28.79 -14.96 -2.84
N SER A 17 -28.93 -16.28 -2.92
CA SER A 17 -28.00 -17.27 -2.33
C SER A 17 -26.59 -17.15 -2.91
N ILE A 18 -26.48 -16.96 -4.23
CA ILE A 18 -25.21 -16.78 -4.96
C ILE A 18 -24.57 -15.44 -4.58
N ILE A 19 -25.39 -14.40 -4.45
CA ILE A 19 -24.92 -13.05 -4.10
C ILE A 19 -24.37 -13.03 -2.67
N LEU A 20 -25.02 -13.73 -1.74
CA LEU A 20 -24.55 -13.89 -0.37
C LEU A 20 -23.23 -14.68 -0.30
N ASP A 21 -23.09 -15.77 -1.06
CA ASP A 21 -21.83 -16.53 -1.13
C ASP A 21 -20.68 -15.68 -1.71
N LEU A 22 -20.95 -14.94 -2.80
CA LEU A 22 -19.97 -14.01 -3.39
C LEU A 22 -19.54 -12.93 -2.39
N TYR A 23 -20.49 -12.36 -1.64
CA TYR A 23 -20.21 -11.38 -0.58
C TYR A 23 -19.30 -11.97 0.50
N ASN A 24 -19.64 -13.14 1.03
CA ASN A 24 -18.87 -13.80 2.09
C ASN A 24 -17.46 -14.19 1.62
N ARG A 25 -17.33 -14.70 0.39
CA ARG A 25 -16.02 -15.01 -0.20
C ARG A 25 -15.19 -13.76 -0.44
N ALA A 26 -15.79 -12.70 -0.97
CA ALA A 26 -15.09 -11.42 -1.17
C ALA A 26 -14.58 -10.86 0.16
N TYR A 27 -15.39 -10.94 1.22
CA TYR A 27 -15.02 -10.52 2.58
C TYR A 27 -13.87 -11.36 3.15
N SER A 28 -13.97 -12.70 3.09
CA SER A 28 -12.90 -13.59 3.55
C SER A 28 -11.59 -13.40 2.77
N ASN A 29 -11.68 -13.15 1.45
CA ASN A 29 -10.51 -12.85 0.64
C ASN A 29 -9.89 -11.50 1.01
N LEU A 30 -10.71 -10.49 1.34
CA LEU A 30 -10.22 -9.19 1.79
C LEU A 30 -9.45 -9.32 3.11
N GLU A 31 -9.95 -10.12 4.06
CA GLU A 31 -9.29 -10.40 5.33
C GLU A 31 -7.93 -11.08 5.13
N LYS A 32 -7.88 -12.17 4.35
CA LYS A 32 -6.61 -12.85 4.00
C LYS A 32 -5.62 -11.92 3.30
N LEU A 33 -6.12 -10.99 2.49
CA LEU A 33 -5.29 -10.03 1.78
C LEU A 33 -4.73 -8.96 2.73
N ASN A 34 -5.47 -8.56 3.76
CA ASN A 34 -4.97 -7.70 4.83
C ASN A 34 -3.81 -8.36 5.58
N GLU A 35 -3.98 -9.61 6.02
CA GLU A 35 -2.92 -10.35 6.71
C GLU A 35 -1.64 -10.45 5.87
N LYS A 36 -1.79 -10.68 4.56
CA LYS A 36 -0.65 -10.69 3.64
C LYS A 36 0.01 -9.32 3.55
N VAL A 37 -0.76 -8.24 3.40
CA VAL A 37 -0.21 -6.87 3.35
C VAL A 37 0.56 -6.55 4.63
N ASP A 38 0.04 -6.91 5.79
CA ASP A 38 0.70 -6.68 7.08
C ASP A 38 2.02 -7.48 7.15
N LYS A 39 2.00 -8.74 6.72
CA LYS A 39 3.20 -9.59 6.63
C LYS A 39 4.28 -8.99 5.72
N TYR A 40 3.91 -8.52 4.52
CA TYR A 40 4.88 -7.88 3.61
C TYR A 40 5.34 -6.51 4.11
N SER A 41 4.51 -5.79 4.85
CA SER A 41 4.90 -4.54 5.51
C SER A 41 5.96 -4.78 6.59
N ILE A 42 5.82 -5.86 7.38
CA ILE A 42 6.84 -6.28 8.34
C ILE A 42 8.15 -6.64 7.61
N TYR A 43 8.09 -7.38 6.49
CA TYR A 43 9.28 -7.69 5.71
C TYR A 43 9.95 -6.44 5.13
N LEU A 44 9.17 -5.46 4.69
CA LEU A 44 9.69 -4.17 4.23
C LEU A 44 10.41 -3.42 5.36
N ILE A 45 9.83 -3.38 6.56
CA ILE A 45 10.46 -2.79 7.75
C ILE A 45 11.77 -3.49 8.08
N LEU A 46 11.82 -4.83 8.02
CA LEU A 46 13.05 -5.58 8.25
C LEU A 46 14.13 -5.27 7.20
N VAL A 47 13.76 -5.14 5.92
CA VAL A 47 14.69 -4.73 4.85
C VAL A 47 15.25 -3.33 5.11
N ILE A 48 14.42 -2.38 5.54
CA ILE A 48 14.85 -1.03 5.89
C ILE A 48 15.84 -1.06 7.07
N LEU A 49 15.52 -1.82 8.12
CA LEU A 49 16.40 -1.99 9.28
C LEU A 49 17.74 -2.61 8.89
N PHE A 50 17.72 -3.68 8.10
CA PHE A 50 18.96 -4.32 7.63
C PHE A 50 19.80 -3.39 6.77
N PHE A 51 19.18 -2.56 5.93
CA PHE A 51 19.90 -1.54 5.17
C PHE A 51 20.65 -0.59 6.09
N PHE A 52 19.97 0.04 7.05
CA PHE A 52 20.62 0.97 7.98
C PHE A 52 21.70 0.32 8.86
N ILE A 53 21.52 -0.95 9.26
CA ILE A 53 22.56 -1.71 9.97
C ILE A 53 23.77 -1.93 9.07
N SER A 54 23.53 -2.38 7.83
CA SER A 54 24.60 -2.71 6.88
C SER A 54 25.37 -1.50 6.35
N SER A 55 24.72 -0.33 6.24
CA SER A 55 25.35 0.89 5.74
C SER A 55 26.14 1.67 6.80
N ASN A 56 25.84 1.49 8.09
CA ASN A 56 26.50 2.24 9.18
C ASN A 56 27.64 1.48 9.85
N LEU A 57 27.71 0.17 9.66
CA LEU A 57 28.72 -0.65 10.31
C LEU A 57 29.65 -1.19 9.22
N GLU A 58 30.95 -0.96 9.36
CA GLU A 58 32.01 -1.70 8.64
C GLU A 58 32.00 -3.17 9.10
N ILE A 59 30.89 -3.88 8.88
CA ILE A 59 30.75 -5.28 9.27
C ILE A 59 31.46 -6.09 8.19
N ASP A 60 32.71 -6.46 8.40
CA ASP A 60 33.37 -7.43 7.52
C ASP A 60 32.71 -8.83 7.61
N THR A 61 32.01 -9.12 8.72
CA THR A 61 31.35 -10.41 8.98
C THR A 61 30.04 -10.28 9.76
N LEU A 62 28.91 -10.63 9.13
CA LEU A 62 27.60 -10.69 9.80
C LEU A 62 27.36 -12.11 10.32
N GLN A 63 27.19 -12.27 11.64
CA GLN A 63 26.93 -13.56 12.27
C GLN A 63 25.45 -13.67 12.65
N ILE A 64 24.72 -14.56 11.96
CA ILE A 64 23.33 -14.89 12.28
C ILE A 64 23.32 -16.31 12.84
N GLY A 65 23.34 -16.45 14.17
CA GLY A 65 23.44 -17.75 14.83
C GLY A 65 24.73 -18.50 14.45
N PRO A 66 24.69 -19.79 14.08
CA PRO A 66 25.88 -20.54 13.68
C PRO A 66 26.41 -20.17 12.29
N VAL A 67 25.70 -19.34 11.53
CA VAL A 67 26.07 -18.96 10.16
C VAL A 67 26.83 -17.64 10.19
N ALA A 68 28.09 -17.67 9.78
CA ALA A 68 28.91 -16.47 9.57
C ALA A 68 28.95 -16.14 8.08
N ILE A 69 28.37 -15.00 7.70
CA ILE A 69 28.48 -14.46 6.35
C ILE A 69 29.76 -13.62 6.31
N LYS A 70 30.82 -14.17 5.72
CA LYS A 70 32.01 -13.40 5.32
C LYS A 70 31.66 -12.61 4.06
N ASN A 71 31.92 -11.30 4.05
CA ASN A 71 31.56 -10.36 2.99
C ASN A 71 30.08 -9.94 2.98
N THR A 72 29.74 -8.99 3.85
CA THR A 72 28.40 -8.39 3.99
C THR A 72 27.95 -7.55 2.79
N SER A 73 28.84 -7.26 1.84
CA SER A 73 28.50 -6.48 0.64
C SER A 73 27.42 -7.14 -0.24
N ILE A 74 27.27 -8.47 -0.16
CA ILE A 74 26.18 -9.16 -0.87
C ILE A 74 24.81 -8.76 -0.31
N VAL A 75 24.73 -8.54 1.01
CA VAL A 75 23.49 -8.14 1.68
C VAL A 75 23.09 -6.74 1.22
N THR A 76 24.01 -5.78 1.23
CA THR A 76 23.76 -4.41 0.74
C THR A 76 23.38 -4.38 -0.74
N ILE A 77 23.96 -5.25 -1.56
CA ILE A 77 23.62 -5.35 -2.99
C ILE A 77 22.20 -5.90 -3.21
N ILE A 78 21.72 -6.85 -2.41
CA ILE A 78 20.41 -7.51 -2.62
C ILE A 78 19.24 -6.70 -2.03
N LEU A 79 19.47 -5.98 -0.93
CA LEU A 79 18.41 -5.26 -0.21
C LEU A 79 17.56 -4.32 -1.07
N PRO A 80 18.12 -3.52 -2.00
CA PRO A 80 17.32 -2.64 -2.85
C PRO A 80 16.32 -3.40 -3.74
N VAL A 81 16.71 -4.56 -4.28
CA VAL A 81 15.82 -5.40 -5.09
C VAL A 81 14.67 -5.94 -4.25
N LEU A 82 14.97 -6.43 -3.04
CA LEU A 82 13.94 -6.89 -2.10
C LEU A 82 13.00 -5.76 -1.70
N TYR A 83 13.55 -4.57 -1.45
CA TYR A 83 12.80 -3.36 -1.11
C TYR A 83 11.75 -3.03 -2.18
N PHE A 84 12.17 -2.90 -3.44
CA PHE A 84 11.24 -2.60 -4.54
C PHE A 84 10.26 -3.75 -4.82
N SER A 85 10.68 -5.00 -4.63
CA SER A 85 9.80 -6.17 -4.74
C SER A 85 8.67 -6.17 -3.71
N PHE A 86 8.99 -5.85 -2.45
CA PHE A 86 7.98 -5.75 -1.39
C PHE A 86 7.07 -4.54 -1.57
N ILE A 87 7.60 -3.38 -1.97
CA ILE A 87 6.76 -2.23 -2.34
C ILE A 87 5.79 -2.60 -3.47
N PHE A 88 6.29 -3.20 -4.54
CA PHE A 88 5.45 -3.64 -5.66
C PHE A 88 4.33 -4.58 -5.18
N THR A 89 4.69 -5.58 -4.37
CA THR A 89 3.73 -6.55 -3.81
C THR A 89 2.65 -5.87 -2.97
N ILE A 90 3.04 -4.96 -2.08
CA ILE A 90 2.11 -4.20 -1.23
C ILE A 90 1.16 -3.34 -2.08
N ILE A 91 1.69 -2.67 -3.12
CA ILE A 91 0.88 -1.85 -4.03
C ILE A 91 -0.14 -2.71 -4.78
N SER A 92 0.29 -3.83 -5.39
CA SER A 92 -0.62 -4.73 -6.11
C SER A 92 -1.69 -5.31 -5.19
N MET A 93 -1.33 -5.74 -3.98
CA MET A 93 -2.32 -6.20 -3.00
C MET A 93 -3.29 -5.09 -2.61
N SER A 94 -2.82 -3.85 -2.46
CA SER A 94 -3.68 -2.70 -2.15
C SER A 94 -4.67 -2.40 -3.28
N MET A 95 -4.26 -2.57 -4.54
CA MET A 95 -5.16 -2.47 -5.70
C MET A 95 -6.26 -3.55 -5.66
N TYR A 96 -5.90 -4.81 -5.41
CA TYR A 96 -6.88 -5.89 -5.26
C TYR A 96 -7.82 -5.68 -4.07
N LYS A 97 -7.32 -5.17 -2.94
CA LYS A 97 -8.15 -4.78 -1.79
C LYS A 97 -9.18 -3.74 -2.18
N SER A 98 -8.80 -2.75 -2.97
CA SER A 98 -9.72 -1.70 -3.45
C SER A 98 -10.88 -2.28 -4.27
N GLU A 99 -10.62 -3.24 -5.15
CA GLU A 99 -11.66 -3.88 -5.95
C GLU A 99 -12.55 -4.82 -5.14
N LEU A 100 -11.97 -5.59 -4.21
CA LEU A 100 -12.76 -6.40 -3.28
C LEU A 100 -13.66 -5.50 -2.42
N TYR A 101 -13.15 -4.37 -1.92
CA TYR A 101 -13.93 -3.41 -1.16
C TYR A 101 -15.07 -2.81 -1.98
N PHE A 102 -14.81 -2.46 -3.25
CA PHE A 102 -15.85 -2.01 -4.18
C PHE A 102 -16.94 -3.06 -4.38
N GLY A 103 -16.56 -4.31 -4.63
CA GLY A 103 -17.48 -5.44 -4.78
C GLY A 103 -18.32 -5.69 -3.52
N ILE A 104 -17.68 -5.78 -2.35
CA ILE A 104 -18.35 -5.95 -1.05
C ILE A 104 -19.36 -4.84 -0.80
N LYS A 105 -19.00 -3.57 -1.06
CA LYS A 105 -19.91 -2.43 -0.86
C LYS A 105 -21.13 -2.53 -1.77
N LYS A 106 -20.96 -2.94 -3.03
CA LYS A 106 -22.06 -3.10 -4.00
C LYS A 106 -22.95 -4.28 -3.67
N LEU A 107 -22.38 -5.45 -3.39
CA LEU A 107 -23.13 -6.65 -2.99
C LEU A 107 -23.85 -6.43 -1.65
N GLY A 108 -23.19 -5.81 -0.67
CA GLY A 108 -23.76 -5.47 0.62
C GLY A 108 -24.93 -4.48 0.51
N LYS A 109 -24.90 -3.54 -0.45
CA LYS A 109 -26.05 -2.67 -0.73
C LYS A 109 -27.26 -3.47 -1.17
N LYS A 110 -27.10 -4.50 -2.00
CA LYS A 110 -28.20 -5.38 -2.43
C LYS A 110 -28.70 -6.26 -1.27
N ILE A 111 -27.80 -6.90 -0.53
CA ILE A 111 -28.15 -7.86 0.54
C ILE A 111 -28.86 -7.16 1.71
N TYR A 112 -28.30 -6.04 2.18
CA TYR A 112 -28.77 -5.37 3.39
C TYR A 112 -29.69 -4.18 3.11
N ASN A 113 -29.96 -3.87 1.84
CA ASN A 113 -30.66 -2.66 1.40
C ASN A 113 -30.07 -1.37 2.01
N ASN A 114 -28.77 -1.41 2.37
CA ASN A 114 -28.09 -0.33 3.07
C ASN A 114 -27.67 0.74 2.07
N ASP A 115 -28.22 1.94 2.21
CA ASP A 115 -27.77 3.09 1.42
C ASP A 115 -26.55 3.73 2.05
N TYR A 116 -25.37 3.27 1.66
CA TYR A 116 -24.07 3.82 2.09
C TYR A 116 -23.86 5.31 1.72
N ASN A 117 -24.81 5.93 1.02
CA ASN A 117 -24.84 7.35 0.70
C ASN A 117 -25.65 8.17 1.73
N CYS A 118 -26.21 7.54 2.77
CA CYS A 118 -26.93 8.25 3.82
C CYS A 118 -25.94 9.12 4.63
N PRO A 119 -26.08 10.46 4.64
CA PRO A 119 -25.14 11.37 5.29
C PRO A 119 -25.02 11.13 6.81
N ASN A 120 -26.04 10.52 7.43
CA ASN A 120 -26.13 10.28 8.87
C ASN A 120 -25.38 9.02 9.34
N ILE A 121 -24.84 8.18 8.44
CA ILE A 121 -24.05 6.99 8.84
C ILE A 121 -22.81 7.39 9.64
N TYR A 122 -22.26 8.58 9.39
CA TYR A 122 -21.09 9.10 10.09
C TYR A 122 -21.42 9.77 11.44
N ASP A 123 -22.69 10.06 11.73
CA ASP A 123 -23.09 10.70 12.99
C ASP A 123 -23.01 9.74 14.18
N HIS A 124 -23.07 8.42 13.93
CA HIS A 124 -22.93 7.40 14.98
C HIS A 124 -21.47 6.99 15.25
N GLN A 125 -20.50 7.54 14.52
CA GLN A 125 -19.05 7.32 14.71
C GLN A 125 -18.29 8.61 15.12
N ASN A 126 -19.01 9.58 15.71
CA ASN A 126 -18.52 10.94 15.96
C ASN A 126 -17.97 11.19 17.37
N ASN A 127 -17.54 10.16 18.11
CA ASN A 127 -16.77 10.39 19.33
C ASN A 127 -15.30 10.67 18.97
N PHE A 128 -14.82 11.85 19.36
CA PHE A 128 -13.44 12.30 19.16
C PHE A 128 -12.41 11.31 19.72
N ILE A 129 -12.73 10.70 20.87
CA ILE A 129 -11.91 9.68 21.52
C ILE A 129 -11.81 8.41 20.67
N ASP A 130 -12.94 7.94 20.12
CA ASP A 130 -12.96 6.74 19.27
C ASP A 130 -12.15 6.95 17.99
N ARG A 131 -12.15 8.18 17.45
CA ARG A 131 -11.33 8.53 16.30
C ARG A 131 -9.84 8.53 16.67
N ILE A 132 -9.40 9.24 17.70
CA ILE A 132 -7.99 9.25 18.09
C ILE A 132 -7.47 7.85 18.46
N SER A 133 -8.33 6.99 19.02
CA SER A 133 -7.94 5.63 19.42
C SER A 133 -7.76 4.66 18.25
N LEU A 134 -8.34 4.96 17.07
CA LEU A 134 -8.28 4.09 15.90
C LEU A 134 -7.20 4.58 14.91
N PRO A 135 -6.14 3.79 14.67
CA PRO A 135 -4.96 4.22 13.89
C PRO A 135 -5.27 4.60 12.43
N PHE A 136 -6.41 4.15 11.89
CA PHE A 136 -6.86 4.49 10.53
C PHE A 136 -7.80 5.70 10.45
N SER A 137 -8.20 6.28 11.58
CA SER A 137 -9.13 7.42 11.59
C SER A 137 -8.41 8.77 11.38
N TYR A 138 -7.11 8.86 11.62
CA TYR A 138 -6.35 10.11 11.48
C TYR A 138 -6.43 10.67 10.06
N SER A 139 -6.40 9.80 9.05
CA SER A 139 -6.50 10.18 7.65
C SER A 139 -7.90 10.67 7.27
N SER A 140 -8.95 10.01 7.79
CA SER A 140 -10.33 10.38 7.55
C SER A 140 -10.75 11.63 8.33
N PHE A 141 -10.19 11.83 9.52
CA PHE A 141 -10.38 13.02 10.36
C PHE A 141 -9.73 14.26 9.74
N GLY A 142 -8.45 14.17 9.33
CA GLY A 142 -7.77 15.27 8.65
C GLY A 142 -8.49 15.65 7.34
N LYS A 143 -8.93 14.66 6.56
CA LYS A 143 -9.74 14.90 5.36
C LYS A 143 -11.08 15.56 5.67
N GLN A 144 -11.77 15.14 6.73
CA GLN A 144 -13.04 15.76 7.14
C GLN A 144 -12.86 17.21 7.61
N MET A 145 -11.80 17.52 8.37
CA MET A 145 -11.50 18.90 8.78
C MET A 145 -11.21 19.80 7.57
N ILE A 146 -10.40 19.33 6.62
CA ILE A 146 -10.08 20.08 5.39
C ILE A 146 -11.34 20.31 4.55
N VAL A 147 -12.24 19.33 4.45
CA VAL A 147 -13.42 19.37 3.57
C VAL A 147 -14.62 20.08 4.20
N LYS A 148 -14.85 19.97 5.52
CA LYS A 148 -16.05 20.53 6.18
C LYS A 148 -15.89 21.97 6.65
N GLU A 149 -14.70 22.38 7.10
CA GLU A 149 -14.54 23.68 7.79
C GLU A 149 -13.99 24.79 6.87
N GLY A 150 -13.38 24.46 5.73
CA GLY A 150 -13.08 25.38 4.62
C GLY A 150 -12.13 26.57 4.90
N GLY A 151 -11.68 26.76 6.14
CA GLY A 151 -10.80 27.86 6.56
C GLY A 151 -9.32 27.50 6.52
N ILE A 152 -8.44 28.49 6.29
CA ILE A 152 -6.97 28.31 6.25
C ILE A 152 -6.46 27.62 7.53
N ALA A 153 -6.99 27.99 8.70
CA ALA A 153 -6.64 27.36 9.97
C ALA A 153 -7.02 25.86 10.01
N SER A 154 -8.22 25.50 9.54
CA SER A 154 -8.66 24.10 9.47
C SER A 154 -7.82 23.26 8.50
N VAL A 155 -7.32 23.88 7.41
CA VAL A 155 -6.39 23.24 6.48
C VAL A 155 -5.03 22.99 7.13
N ILE A 156 -4.48 23.97 7.86
CA ILE A 156 -3.20 23.82 8.55
C ILE A 156 -3.31 22.76 9.66
N PHE A 157 -4.38 22.78 10.46
CA PHE A 157 -4.63 21.76 11.47
C PHE A 157 -4.82 20.37 10.84
N GLY A 158 -5.59 20.27 9.76
CA GLY A 158 -5.77 19.02 9.02
C GLY A 158 -4.44 18.48 8.48
N LEU A 159 -3.58 19.32 7.93
CA LEU A 159 -2.24 18.93 7.47
C LEU A 159 -1.31 18.54 8.63
N ALA A 160 -1.37 19.24 9.76
CA ALA A 160 -0.59 18.88 10.95
C ALA A 160 -0.96 17.48 11.46
N VAL A 161 -2.25 17.16 11.49
CA VAL A 161 -2.76 15.84 11.86
C VAL A 161 -2.37 14.76 10.83
N LEU A 162 -2.34 15.09 9.54
CA LEU A 162 -1.91 14.19 8.47
C LEU A 162 -0.38 14.05 8.37
N SER A 163 0.39 14.94 9.01
CA SER A 163 1.83 15.02 8.85
C SER A 163 2.58 13.72 9.17
N PRO A 164 2.23 12.91 10.20
CA PRO A 164 2.95 11.66 10.46
C PRO A 164 2.79 10.66 9.30
N VAL A 165 1.61 10.62 8.68
CA VAL A 165 1.32 9.74 7.54
C VAL A 165 2.12 10.19 6.30
N ILE A 166 2.15 11.50 6.05
CA ILE A 166 2.93 12.08 4.94
C ILE A 166 4.43 11.83 5.15
N LEU A 167 4.93 11.98 6.38
CA LEU A 167 6.33 11.74 6.70
C LEU A 167 6.71 10.27 6.49
N ILE A 168 5.88 9.32 6.93
CA ILE A 168 6.10 7.90 6.67
C ILE A 168 6.15 7.61 5.17
N PHE A 169 5.22 8.20 4.40
CA PHE A 169 5.21 8.04 2.94
C PHE A 169 6.47 8.60 2.29
N LEU A 170 6.88 9.83 2.64
CA LEU A 170 8.11 10.46 2.13
C LEU A 170 9.36 9.68 2.53
N ALA A 171 9.39 9.11 3.74
CA ALA A 171 10.50 8.29 4.21
C ALA A 171 10.75 7.08 3.30
N LEU A 172 9.71 6.44 2.79
CA LEU A 172 9.84 5.32 1.85
C LEU A 172 10.57 5.74 0.56
N PHE A 173 10.31 6.93 0.02
CA PHE A 173 11.04 7.42 -1.15
C PHE A 173 12.47 7.84 -0.80
N GLY A 174 12.66 8.47 0.35
CA GLY A 174 14.00 8.83 0.84
C GLY A 174 14.90 7.61 0.99
N ILE A 175 14.40 6.54 1.61
CA ILE A 175 15.14 5.29 1.80
C ILE A 175 15.42 4.61 0.45
N ALA A 176 14.45 4.59 -0.47
CA ALA A 176 14.63 4.06 -1.82
C ALA A 176 15.78 4.76 -2.55
N PHE A 177 15.82 6.09 -2.47
CA PHE A 177 16.89 6.90 -3.06
C PHE A 177 18.24 6.61 -2.42
N LEU A 178 18.31 6.52 -1.08
CA LEU A 178 19.55 6.19 -0.38
C LEU A 178 20.09 4.81 -0.77
N MET A 179 19.22 3.80 -0.86
CA MET A 179 19.56 2.44 -1.31
C MET A 179 20.15 2.43 -2.73
N LEU A 180 19.53 3.14 -3.67
CA LEU A 180 20.03 3.24 -5.04
C LEU A 180 21.35 4.02 -5.13
N ARG A 181 21.47 5.11 -4.36
CA ARG A 181 22.69 5.92 -4.30
C ARG A 181 23.86 5.10 -3.77
N ASP A 182 23.65 4.36 -2.68
CA ASP A 182 24.65 3.49 -2.08
C ASP A 182 25.13 2.43 -3.07
N LEU A 183 24.18 1.78 -3.76
CA LEU A 183 24.48 0.78 -4.76
C LEU A 183 25.22 1.34 -5.98
N TRP A 184 24.92 2.58 -6.39
CA TRP A 184 25.64 3.28 -7.45
C TRP A 184 27.08 3.67 -7.06
N LEU A 185 27.26 4.22 -5.86
CA LEU A 185 28.56 4.76 -5.43
C LEU A 185 29.53 3.66 -4.97
N VAL A 186 29.04 2.65 -4.24
CA VAL A 186 29.89 1.67 -3.55
C VAL A 186 29.99 0.36 -4.34
N HIS A 187 28.89 -0.12 -4.94
CA HIS A 187 28.81 -1.49 -5.46
C HIS A 187 28.71 -1.61 -6.98
N TYR A 188 28.53 -0.51 -7.71
CA TYR A 188 28.30 -0.51 -9.17
C TYR A 188 29.49 -0.99 -10.01
N SER A 189 30.69 -0.99 -9.45
CA SER A 189 31.87 -1.56 -10.14
C SER A 189 31.74 -3.07 -10.37
N THR A 190 31.01 -3.77 -9.49
CA THR A 190 30.80 -5.22 -9.55
C THR A 190 29.67 -5.61 -10.50
N THR A 191 29.77 -6.78 -11.14
CA THR A 191 28.70 -7.30 -12.01
C THR A 191 27.37 -7.46 -11.26
N LEU A 192 27.42 -7.96 -10.03
CA LEU A 192 26.22 -8.15 -9.20
C LEU A 192 25.59 -6.80 -8.82
N GLY A 193 26.40 -5.80 -8.49
CA GLY A 193 25.92 -4.43 -8.25
C GLY A 193 25.24 -3.84 -9.49
N LYS A 194 25.81 -3.97 -10.69
CA LYS A 194 25.17 -3.50 -11.92
C LYS A 194 23.81 -4.14 -12.15
N ILE A 195 23.72 -5.47 -12.00
CA ILE A 195 22.46 -6.21 -12.17
C ILE A 195 21.42 -5.71 -11.15
N SER A 196 21.81 -5.63 -9.87
CA SER A 196 20.91 -5.15 -8.81
C SER A 196 20.41 -3.72 -9.07
N PHE A 197 21.27 -2.82 -9.54
CA PHE A 197 20.90 -1.45 -9.90
C PHE A 197 19.83 -1.43 -10.97
N TRP A 198 20.09 -2.09 -12.11
CA TRP A 198 19.19 -2.05 -13.26
C TRP A 198 17.88 -2.78 -12.99
N VAL A 199 17.91 -3.89 -12.24
CA VAL A 199 16.68 -4.57 -11.78
C VAL A 199 15.86 -3.64 -10.87
N SER A 200 16.51 -2.91 -9.95
CA SER A 200 15.82 -1.97 -9.07
C SER A 200 15.18 -0.81 -9.84
N ILE A 201 15.89 -0.24 -10.83
CA ILE A 201 15.35 0.79 -11.72
C ILE A 201 14.17 0.25 -12.54
N TRP A 202 14.30 -0.96 -13.10
CA TRP A 202 13.23 -1.61 -13.85
C TRP A 202 11.98 -1.82 -12.99
N MET A 203 12.14 -2.25 -11.73
CA MET A 203 11.04 -2.40 -10.78
C MET A 203 10.36 -1.06 -10.46
N ILE A 204 11.11 0.03 -10.30
CA ILE A 204 10.51 1.37 -10.13
C ILE A 204 9.65 1.75 -11.33
N LEU A 205 10.19 1.61 -12.54
CA LEU A 205 9.47 1.92 -13.77
C LEU A 205 8.20 1.08 -13.89
N PHE A 206 8.29 -0.20 -13.53
CA PHE A 206 7.14 -1.11 -13.54
C PHE A 206 6.07 -0.72 -12.52
N ILE A 207 6.47 -0.33 -11.31
CA ILE A 207 5.56 0.21 -10.28
C ILE A 207 4.83 1.44 -10.80
N ILE A 208 5.55 2.41 -11.39
CA ILE A 208 4.98 3.64 -11.95
C ILE A 208 3.98 3.31 -13.06
N TYR A 209 4.34 2.38 -13.96
CA TYR A 209 3.47 1.93 -15.04
C TYR A 209 2.16 1.33 -14.49
N ILE A 210 2.25 0.41 -13.53
CA ILE A 210 1.08 -0.24 -12.93
C ILE A 210 0.19 0.77 -12.20
N ILE A 211 0.75 1.71 -11.44
CA ILE A 211 -0.03 2.79 -10.80
C ILE A 211 -0.76 3.63 -11.84
N LYS A 212 -0.08 4.03 -12.92
CA LYS A 212 -0.69 4.82 -13.98
C LYS A 212 -1.85 4.08 -14.65
N THR A 213 -1.66 2.80 -14.98
CA THR A 213 -2.69 1.94 -15.57
C THR A 213 -3.87 1.76 -14.61
N TRP A 214 -3.60 1.61 -13.32
CA TRP A 214 -4.63 1.51 -12.29
C TRP A 214 -5.48 2.78 -12.18
N ILE A 215 -4.86 3.95 -12.15
CA ILE A 215 -5.59 5.23 -12.10
C ILE A 215 -6.52 5.37 -13.30
N LYS A 216 -6.03 5.06 -14.50
CA LYS A 216 -6.88 5.07 -15.72
C LYS A 216 -8.08 4.12 -15.62
N LEU A 217 -7.87 2.94 -15.07
CA LEU A 217 -8.95 1.97 -14.84
C LEU A 217 -9.97 2.49 -13.83
N LEU A 218 -9.51 3.17 -12.77
CA LEU A 218 -10.40 3.81 -11.78
C LEU A 218 -11.22 4.96 -12.39
N ASP A 219 -10.62 5.73 -13.30
CA ASP A 219 -11.25 6.85 -14.00
C ASP A 219 -12.19 6.40 -15.13
N GLY A 220 -12.26 5.08 -15.40
CA GLY A 220 -13.15 4.50 -16.41
C GLY A 220 -12.67 4.70 -17.85
N GLU A 221 -11.41 5.08 -18.06
CA GLU A 221 -10.81 5.12 -19.39
C GLU A 221 -10.65 3.69 -19.94
N ASN A 222 -11.02 3.47 -21.20
CA ASN A 222 -10.72 2.19 -21.85
C ASN A 222 -9.20 2.02 -21.94
N LEU A 223 -8.70 0.94 -21.34
CA LEU A 223 -7.31 0.54 -21.48
C LEU A 223 -7.08 0.09 -22.92
N ASN A 224 -6.45 0.93 -23.73
CA ASN A 224 -5.85 0.50 -25.00
C ASN A 224 -4.59 -0.30 -24.65
N ILE A 225 -4.78 -1.60 -24.43
CA ILE A 225 -3.70 -2.60 -24.32
C ILE A 225 -3.39 -3.10 -25.73
#